data_AF-A0AAE1C6Y4-F1
#
_entry.id   AF-A0AAE1C6Y4-F1
#
_cell.length_a   1.000
_cell.length_b   1.000
_cell.length_c   1.000
_cell.angle_alpha   90.00
_cell.angle_beta   90.00
_cell.angle_gamma   90.00
#
_symmetry.space_group_name_H-M   'P 1'
#
loop_
_entity.id
_entity.type
_entity.pdbx_description
1 polymer ?
#
loop_
_entity_poly.entity_id
_entity_poly.type
_entity_poly.pdbx_seq_one_letter_code
_entity_poly.pdbx_strand_id
1 'polypeptide(L)'
;FNAFRAPSRSDADWFLVGLVSSFPDLGSDDDNLIQPRRTCNTDDTSLEPVPGCKVFQVPPGNSSQSTEVPLSADGIAEPPDSESEIGADLKDQVLVFRHKGKLHAIDHKYPHSSFPLSQGTPFDIEDFGIVLSTGLTCPKHGWSFDLFSGMADRGSYKLKVWEVQLRDKTPPTDASKNADQEV
;
A
#
# COMPACT_ATOMS: atom_id res chain seq x y z
N PHE A 1 -15.52 26.70 -2.95
CA PHE A 1 -16.20 25.57 -2.30
C PHE A 1 -16.07 24.36 -3.22
N ASN A 2 -15.20 23.40 -2.90
CA ASN A 2 -15.01 22.19 -3.71
C ASN A 2 -15.95 21.10 -3.21
N ALA A 3 -16.93 20.72 -4.03
CA ALA A 3 -18.00 19.78 -3.72
C ALA A 3 -17.59 18.30 -3.73
N PHE A 4 -16.29 18.00 -3.92
CA PHE A 4 -15.75 16.63 -4.01
C PHE A 4 -14.92 16.21 -2.80
N ARG A 5 -14.89 17.01 -1.73
CA ARG A 5 -14.27 16.56 -0.49
C ARG A 5 -15.29 15.73 0.28
N ALA A 6 -15.13 14.40 0.26
CA ALA A 6 -15.85 13.54 1.18
C ALA A 6 -15.71 14.11 2.60
N PRO A 7 -16.78 14.15 3.41
CA PRO A 7 -16.68 14.64 4.78
C PRO A 7 -15.64 13.79 5.51
N SER A 8 -14.54 14.42 5.94
CA SER A 8 -13.53 13.77 6.77
C SER A 8 -14.23 13.26 8.02
N ARG A 9 -14.32 11.94 8.20
CA ARG A 9 -14.89 11.36 9.41
C ARG A 9 -14.04 11.85 10.58
N SER A 10 -14.69 12.53 11.53
CA SER A 10 -14.09 12.98 12.78
C SER A 10 -13.46 11.77 13.50
N ASP A 11 -12.15 11.82 13.74
CA ASP A 11 -11.36 10.87 14.54
C ASP A 11 -11.65 9.38 14.30
N ALA A 12 -11.92 8.99 13.05
CA ALA A 12 -11.76 7.60 12.65
C ALA A 12 -10.26 7.30 12.61
N ASP A 13 -9.66 7.03 13.77
CA ASP A 13 -8.49 6.18 13.99
C ASP A 13 -7.44 6.20 12.86
N TRP A 14 -6.99 7.39 12.45
CA TRP A 14 -5.93 7.56 11.46
C TRP A 14 -4.59 7.15 12.08
N PHE A 15 -3.71 6.54 11.29
CA PHE A 15 -2.34 6.25 11.71
C PHE A 15 -1.35 6.70 10.65
N LEU A 16 -0.22 7.25 11.10
CA LEU A 16 0.84 7.75 10.23
C LEU A 16 1.67 6.57 9.72
N VAL A 17 1.81 6.47 8.40
CA VAL A 17 2.61 5.40 7.76
C VAL A 17 3.98 5.86 7.28
N GLY A 18 4.24 7.17 7.38
CA GLY A 18 5.55 7.77 7.15
C GLY A 18 5.53 8.84 6.05
N LEU A 19 6.71 9.10 5.50
CA LEU A 19 6.90 10.10 4.44
C LEU A 19 6.59 9.51 3.06
N VAL A 20 6.03 10.32 2.16
CA VAL A 20 5.78 9.92 0.76
C VAL A 20 7.08 9.48 0.08
N SER A 21 8.22 10.12 0.36
CA SER A 21 9.52 9.73 -0.20
C SER A 21 10.00 8.34 0.26
N SER A 22 9.48 7.83 1.37
CA SER A 22 9.83 6.50 1.90
C SER A 22 9.14 5.35 1.16
N PHE A 23 8.23 5.65 0.23
CA PHE A 23 7.56 4.68 -0.63
C PHE A 23 8.11 4.81 -2.06
N PRO A 24 8.85 3.82 -2.60
CA PRO A 24 9.26 3.80 -4.00
C PRO A 24 8.04 3.93 -4.92
N ASP A 25 8.16 4.66 -6.03
CA ASP A 25 7.09 4.67 -7.04
C ASP A 25 7.25 3.45 -7.93
N LEU A 26 6.22 2.63 -8.04
CA LEU A 26 6.25 1.37 -8.77
C LEU A 26 6.11 1.55 -10.29
N GLY A 27 5.79 2.77 -10.76
CA GLY A 27 5.85 3.11 -12.17
C GLY A 27 4.93 2.24 -13.05
N SER A 28 5.41 1.92 -14.25
CA SER A 28 4.72 1.04 -15.22
C SER A 28 5.38 -0.34 -15.32
N ASP A 29 6.32 -0.64 -14.42
CA ASP A 29 7.00 -1.93 -14.45
C ASP A 29 6.03 -2.97 -13.88
N ASP A 30 5.76 -4.05 -14.64
CA ASP A 30 4.85 -5.16 -14.28
C ASP A 30 5.38 -6.03 -13.11
N ASP A 31 6.23 -5.44 -12.29
CA ASP A 31 6.94 -6.02 -11.18
C ASP A 31 6.08 -6.03 -9.92
N ASN A 32 6.13 -7.12 -9.16
CA ASN A 32 5.32 -7.28 -7.95
C ASN A 32 5.74 -6.30 -6.82
N LEU A 33 4.90 -6.15 -5.80
CA LEU A 33 5.16 -5.16 -4.73
C LEU A 33 6.34 -5.55 -3.81
N ILE A 34 6.67 -6.82 -3.68
CA ILE A 34 7.81 -7.29 -2.87
C ILE A 34 9.15 -7.17 -3.59
N GLN A 35 9.16 -7.04 -4.92
CA GLN A 35 10.40 -7.00 -5.67
C GLN A 35 11.25 -5.81 -5.23
N PRO A 36 12.50 -6.07 -4.81
CA PRO A 36 13.33 -5.02 -4.27
C PRO A 36 13.68 -3.99 -5.34
N ARG A 37 13.39 -2.73 -5.06
CA ARG A 37 13.70 -1.61 -5.96
C ARG A 37 14.85 -0.79 -5.40
N ARG A 38 15.68 -0.29 -6.32
CA ARG A 38 16.73 0.68 -5.99
C ARG A 38 16.14 2.08 -6.09
N THR A 39 16.08 2.78 -4.97
CA THR A 39 15.76 4.21 -4.99
C THR A 39 17.01 4.96 -5.46
N CYS A 40 16.95 5.58 -6.63
CA CYS A 40 18.01 6.45 -7.12
C CYS A 40 17.89 7.83 -6.44
N ASN A 41 18.11 7.90 -5.12
CA ASN A 41 18.29 9.18 -4.45
C ASN A 41 19.74 9.63 -4.69
N THR A 42 19.91 10.84 -5.25
CA THR A 42 21.20 11.39 -5.69
C THR A 42 22.16 11.79 -4.56
N ASP A 43 21.95 11.34 -3.32
CA ASP A 43 22.76 11.80 -2.18
C ASP A 43 22.87 10.81 -1.00
N ASP A 44 22.56 9.52 -1.18
CA ASP A 44 22.73 8.55 -0.08
C ASP A 44 23.46 7.28 -0.52
N THR A 45 24.42 6.86 0.31
CA THR A 45 25.36 5.77 0.06
C THR A 45 24.75 4.41 0.47
N SER A 46 23.46 4.39 0.74
CA SER A 46 22.66 3.24 1.15
C SER A 46 22.04 2.57 -0.08
N LEU A 47 22.85 1.75 -0.77
CA LEU A 47 22.45 0.89 -1.90
C LEU A 47 21.57 -0.30 -1.47
N GLU A 48 20.80 -0.17 -0.38
CA GLU A 48 19.98 -1.25 0.13
C GLU A 48 18.68 -1.35 -0.68
N PRO A 49 18.33 -2.54 -1.20
CA PRO A 49 17.08 -2.74 -1.92
C PRO A 49 15.88 -2.52 -0.99
N VAL A 50 14.97 -1.61 -1.36
CA VAL A 50 13.76 -1.32 -0.58
C VAL A 50 12.56 -2.02 -1.24
N PRO A 51 11.69 -2.71 -0.49
CA PRO A 51 10.46 -3.27 -1.06
C PRO A 51 9.57 -2.16 -1.63
N GLY A 52 8.79 -2.49 -2.65
CA GLY A 52 7.84 -1.56 -3.28
C GLY A 52 6.61 -1.23 -2.44
N CYS A 53 6.45 -1.91 -1.31
CA CYS A 53 5.34 -1.74 -0.38
C CYS A 53 5.81 -1.86 1.07
N LYS A 54 4.96 -1.38 1.98
CA LYS A 54 5.09 -1.56 3.42
C LYS A 54 3.81 -2.16 3.98
N VAL A 55 3.95 -2.98 5.02
CA VAL A 55 2.81 -3.60 5.71
C VAL A 55 2.77 -3.11 7.14
N PHE A 56 1.58 -2.80 7.63
CA PHE A 56 1.35 -2.32 8.98
C PHE A 56 0.36 -3.24 9.68
N GLN A 57 0.73 -3.73 10.87
CA GLN A 57 -0.22 -4.38 11.77
C GLN A 57 -1.04 -3.29 12.45
N VAL A 58 -2.37 -3.33 12.30
CA VAL A 58 -3.29 -2.32 12.84
C VAL A 58 -4.23 -2.98 13.84
N PRO A 59 -3.98 -2.87 15.16
CA PRO A 59 -4.84 -3.51 16.15
C PRO A 59 -6.30 -3.07 16.03
N PRO A 60 -7.26 -3.99 16.11
CA PRO A 60 -8.68 -3.64 16.01
C PRO A 60 -9.08 -2.69 17.13
N GLY A 61 -9.54 -1.49 16.75
CA GLY A 61 -10.03 -0.47 17.67
C GLY A 61 -8.97 0.46 18.27
N ASN A 62 -7.70 0.34 17.89
CA ASN A 62 -6.62 1.25 18.30
C ASN A 62 -5.60 1.43 17.17
N SER A 63 -6.01 2.08 16.08
CA SER A 63 -5.19 2.24 14.89
C SER A 63 -3.93 3.08 15.14
N SER A 64 -3.94 3.95 16.15
CA SER A 64 -2.76 4.73 16.59
C SER A 64 -1.59 3.87 17.10
N GLN A 65 -1.81 2.59 17.42
CA GLN A 65 -0.77 1.64 17.84
C GLN A 65 -0.25 0.78 16.68
N SER A 66 -0.50 1.19 15.45
CA SER A 66 -0.02 0.48 14.27
C SER A 66 1.50 0.33 14.26
N THR A 67 2.01 -0.84 13.87
CA THR A 67 3.45 -1.10 13.76
C THR A 67 3.79 -1.64 12.38
N GLU A 68 4.86 -1.15 11.77
CA GLU A 68 5.36 -1.68 10.49
C GLU A 68 5.88 -3.11 10.68
N VAL A 69 5.43 -4.02 9.81
CA VAL A 69 5.85 -5.42 9.78
C VAL A 69 6.97 -5.56 8.76
N PRO A 70 8.16 -6.04 9.15
CA PRO A 70 9.26 -6.21 8.21
C PRO A 70 8.90 -7.25 7.14
N LEU A 71 9.02 -6.86 5.88
CA LEU A 71 8.91 -7.77 4.75
C LEU A 71 10.29 -8.35 4.45
N SER A 72 10.43 -9.67 4.43
CA SER A 72 11.63 -10.31 3.90
C SER A 72 11.64 -10.20 2.37
N ALA A 73 12.83 -10.31 1.76
CA ALA A 73 13.01 -10.24 0.31
C ALA A 73 12.21 -11.33 -0.47
N ASP A 74 11.80 -12.40 0.21
CA ASP A 74 10.99 -13.48 -0.36
C ASP A 74 9.48 -13.25 -0.19
N GLY A 75 9.07 -12.10 0.38
CA GLY A 75 7.65 -11.76 0.62
C GLY A 75 6.96 -12.69 1.62
N ILE A 76 7.74 -13.40 2.43
CA ILE A 76 7.31 -14.32 3.49
C ILE A 76 8.05 -13.89 4.75
N ALA A 77 7.39 -13.20 5.68
CA ALA A 77 7.90 -13.08 7.04
C ALA A 77 8.37 -14.48 7.48
N GLU A 78 9.62 -14.63 7.95
CA GLU A 78 10.32 -15.92 8.05
C GLU A 78 9.39 -17.09 8.42
N PRO A 79 9.43 -18.21 7.67
CA PRO A 79 8.48 -19.30 7.88
C PRO A 79 8.68 -19.92 9.27
N PRO A 80 7.68 -19.94 10.16
CA PRO A 80 7.68 -20.88 11.27
C PRO A 80 7.20 -22.23 10.75
N ASP A 81 8.12 -23.04 10.23
CA ASP A 81 8.10 -24.51 10.11
C ASP A 81 6.82 -25.23 9.64
N SER A 82 5.80 -24.54 9.13
CA SER A 82 4.48 -25.13 8.87
C SER A 82 3.64 -24.31 7.88
N GLU A 83 3.21 -24.97 6.80
CA GLU A 83 2.31 -24.44 5.76
C GLU A 83 0.91 -24.04 6.29
N SER A 84 0.65 -24.26 7.58
CA SER A 84 -0.64 -24.02 8.23
C SER A 84 -0.77 -22.62 8.87
N GLU A 85 0.30 -21.82 8.95
CA GLU A 85 0.30 -20.50 9.61
C GLU A 85 0.53 -19.31 8.66
N ILE A 86 0.76 -19.53 7.36
CA ILE A 86 0.97 -18.47 6.35
C ILE A 86 -0.26 -17.53 6.24
N GLY A 87 -1.44 -17.99 6.68
CA GLY A 87 -2.69 -17.19 6.70
C GLY A 87 -3.15 -16.75 8.09
N ALA A 88 -2.45 -17.12 9.17
CA ALA A 88 -2.88 -16.85 10.54
C ALA A 88 -2.57 -15.40 10.99
N ASP A 89 -1.49 -14.81 10.48
CA ASP A 89 -1.01 -13.48 10.93
C ASP A 89 -1.35 -12.32 9.97
N LEU A 90 -1.92 -12.58 8.79
CA LEU A 90 -2.32 -11.50 7.85
C LEU A 90 -3.57 -10.72 8.30
N LYS A 91 -4.11 -11.05 9.46
CA LYS A 91 -5.32 -10.44 9.98
C LYS A 91 -4.99 -9.03 10.50
N ASP A 92 -5.87 -8.08 10.19
CA ASP A 92 -5.76 -6.70 10.65
C ASP A 92 -4.45 -6.02 10.17
N GLN A 93 -3.92 -6.49 9.02
CA GLN A 93 -2.77 -5.89 8.34
C GLN A 93 -3.20 -5.01 7.18
N VAL A 94 -2.56 -3.86 7.07
CA VAL A 94 -2.75 -2.88 5.99
C VAL A 94 -1.50 -2.81 5.14
N LEU A 95 -1.66 -3.00 3.84
CA LEU A 95 -0.62 -2.89 2.84
C LEU A 95 -0.69 -1.51 2.20
N VAL A 96 0.44 -0.80 2.18
CA VAL A 96 0.56 0.55 1.62
C VAL A 96 1.67 0.58 0.57
N PHE A 97 1.38 1.15 -0.60
CA PHE A 97 2.35 1.30 -1.69
C PHE A 97 2.03 2.50 -2.56
N ARG A 98 3.01 2.95 -3.35
CA ARG A 98 2.86 4.09 -4.28
C ARG A 98 2.95 3.62 -5.73
N HIS A 99 1.91 3.83 -6.51
CA HIS A 99 1.87 3.48 -7.93
C HIS A 99 1.52 4.71 -8.76
N LYS A 100 2.39 5.05 -9.72
CA LYS A 100 2.28 6.21 -10.62
C LYS A 100 1.98 7.51 -9.86
N GLY A 101 2.76 7.75 -8.82
CA GLY A 101 2.67 8.93 -7.95
C GLY A 101 1.49 8.94 -6.97
N LYS A 102 0.63 7.91 -6.96
CA LYS A 102 -0.51 7.82 -6.04
C LYS A 102 -0.27 6.77 -4.97
N LEU A 103 -0.62 7.09 -3.72
CA LEU A 103 -0.58 6.13 -2.62
C LEU A 103 -1.89 5.36 -2.54
N HIS A 104 -1.77 4.07 -2.32
CA HIS A 104 -2.86 3.13 -2.16
C HIS A 104 -2.70 2.38 -0.84
N ALA A 105 -3.80 2.19 -0.12
CA ALA A 105 -3.84 1.43 1.12
C ALA A 105 -5.01 0.44 1.07
N ILE A 106 -4.72 -0.83 1.34
CA ILE A 106 -5.68 -1.95 1.27
C ILE A 106 -5.40 -2.95 2.37
N ASP A 107 -6.37 -3.82 2.68
CA ASP A 107 -6.08 -4.98 3.54
C ASP A 107 -5.02 -5.88 2.87
N HIS A 108 -4.04 -6.32 3.64
CA HIS A 108 -2.97 -7.20 3.15
C HIS A 108 -3.50 -8.62 2.83
N LYS A 109 -4.59 -9.03 3.49
CA LYS A 109 -5.20 -10.34 3.34
C LYS A 109 -6.10 -10.41 2.11
N TYR A 110 -5.76 -11.30 1.18
CA TYR A 110 -6.59 -11.58 0.01
C TYR A 110 -7.95 -12.24 0.39
N PRO A 111 -9.10 -11.70 -0.06
CA PRO A 111 -10.42 -12.09 0.45
C PRO A 111 -10.87 -13.51 0.04
N HIS A 112 -10.27 -14.11 -1.00
CA HIS A 112 -10.68 -15.45 -1.45
C HIS A 112 -9.88 -16.60 -0.81
N SER A 113 -8.61 -16.39 -0.42
CA SER A 113 -7.79 -17.49 0.14
C SER A 113 -6.77 -17.09 1.19
N SER A 114 -6.88 -15.88 1.75
CA SER A 114 -5.95 -15.36 2.77
C SER A 114 -4.48 -15.36 2.31
N PHE A 115 -4.24 -15.09 1.03
CA PHE A 115 -2.90 -14.95 0.45
C PHE A 115 -2.37 -13.51 0.66
N PRO A 116 -1.05 -13.29 0.89
CA PRO A 116 -0.50 -11.95 1.08
C PRO A 116 -0.53 -11.14 -0.22
N LEU A 117 -1.19 -9.98 -0.18
CA LEU A 117 -1.28 -9.07 -1.32
C LEU A 117 0.01 -8.27 -1.57
N SER A 118 0.99 -8.31 -0.67
CA SER A 118 2.34 -7.77 -0.92
C SER A 118 3.03 -8.46 -2.10
N GLN A 119 2.59 -9.67 -2.49
CA GLN A 119 3.10 -10.36 -3.67
C GLN A 119 2.30 -10.02 -4.94
N GLY A 120 1.33 -9.11 -4.86
CA GLY A 120 0.51 -8.69 -5.99
C GLY A 120 1.28 -7.85 -7.01
N THR A 121 0.71 -7.73 -8.21
CA THR A 121 1.22 -6.86 -9.27
C THR A 121 0.22 -5.72 -9.51
N PRO A 122 0.60 -4.45 -9.28
CA PRO A 122 -0.27 -3.32 -9.56
C PRO A 122 -0.35 -3.10 -11.08
N PHE A 123 -1.48 -2.59 -11.56
CA PHE A 123 -1.68 -2.29 -12.98
C PHE A 123 -2.68 -1.15 -13.15
N ASP A 124 -2.69 -0.53 -14.33
CA ASP A 124 -3.71 0.47 -14.67
C ASP A 124 -4.95 -0.20 -15.27
N ILE A 125 -6.12 0.17 -14.75
CA ILE A 125 -7.39 -0.18 -15.38
C ILE A 125 -7.65 0.90 -16.44
N GLU A 126 -7.48 0.51 -17.70
CA GLU A 126 -7.54 1.40 -18.86
C GLU A 126 -8.69 1.02 -19.81
N ASP A 127 -9.28 2.02 -20.47
CA ASP A 127 -10.13 1.84 -21.65
C ASP A 127 -9.69 2.83 -22.74
N PHE A 128 -9.30 2.33 -23.92
CA PHE A 128 -8.82 3.11 -25.06
C PHE A 128 -7.77 4.22 -24.76
N GLY A 129 -6.72 3.92 -23.99
CA GLY A 129 -5.67 4.90 -23.66
C GLY A 129 -6.00 5.81 -22.49
N ILE A 130 -7.17 5.65 -21.86
CA ILE A 130 -7.60 6.44 -20.70
C ILE A 130 -7.53 5.57 -19.45
N VAL A 131 -6.66 5.94 -18.51
CA VAL A 131 -6.58 5.29 -17.20
C VAL A 131 -7.80 5.69 -16.37
N LEU A 132 -8.70 4.73 -16.17
CA LEU A 132 -9.94 4.88 -15.41
C LEU A 132 -9.72 4.63 -13.92
N SER A 133 -8.83 3.69 -13.59
CA SER A 133 -8.54 3.31 -12.21
C SER A 133 -7.18 2.61 -12.09
N THR A 134 -6.85 2.14 -10.89
CA THR A 134 -5.67 1.32 -10.61
C THR A 134 -6.12 0.01 -10.00
N GLY A 135 -5.58 -1.10 -10.48
CA GLY A 135 -5.87 -2.43 -10.01
C GLY A 135 -4.68 -3.11 -9.34
N LEU A 136 -4.94 -4.19 -8.62
CA LEU A 136 -3.92 -5.11 -8.11
C LEU A 136 -4.32 -6.55 -8.43
N THR A 137 -3.45 -7.29 -9.10
CA THR A 137 -3.64 -8.71 -9.42
C THR A 137 -2.97 -9.59 -8.39
N CYS A 138 -3.71 -10.59 -7.87
CA CYS A 138 -3.18 -11.60 -6.98
C CYS A 138 -2.52 -12.74 -7.79
N PRO A 139 -1.24 -13.07 -7.56
CA PRO A 139 -0.52 -14.06 -8.37
C PRO A 139 -1.06 -15.49 -8.20
N LYS A 140 -1.70 -15.79 -7.07
CA LYS A 140 -2.19 -17.14 -6.75
C LYS A 140 -3.34 -17.59 -7.65
N HIS A 141 -4.28 -16.69 -7.98
CA HIS A 141 -5.49 -17.04 -8.75
C HIS A 141 -5.73 -16.12 -9.95
N GLY A 142 -4.92 -15.07 -10.13
CA GLY A 142 -5.04 -14.11 -11.23
C GLY A 142 -6.27 -13.23 -11.18
N TRP A 143 -6.97 -13.14 -10.03
CA TRP A 143 -8.07 -12.19 -9.89
C TRP A 143 -7.52 -10.83 -9.52
N SER A 144 -8.23 -9.80 -9.94
CA SER A 144 -7.80 -8.43 -9.83
C SER A 144 -8.84 -7.59 -9.10
N PHE A 145 -8.37 -6.59 -8.38
CA PHE A 145 -9.21 -5.73 -7.55
C PHE A 145 -8.98 -4.29 -7.93
N ASP A 146 -10.05 -3.55 -8.18
CA ASP A 146 -9.98 -2.10 -8.31
C ASP A 146 -9.64 -1.48 -6.95
N LEU A 147 -8.54 -0.74 -6.87
CA LEU A 147 -8.01 -0.16 -5.64
C LEU A 147 -8.79 1.06 -5.13
N PHE A 148 -9.79 1.53 -5.89
CA PHE A 148 -10.67 2.62 -5.45
C PHE A 148 -12.00 2.09 -4.93
N SER A 149 -12.65 1.18 -5.66
CA SER A 149 -13.93 0.59 -5.23
C SER A 149 -13.77 -0.65 -4.35
N GLY A 150 -12.62 -1.32 -4.42
CA GLY A 150 -12.36 -2.63 -3.83
C GLY A 150 -12.99 -3.80 -4.60
N MET A 151 -13.66 -3.54 -5.72
CA MET A 151 -14.40 -4.59 -6.44
C MET A 151 -13.45 -5.54 -7.17
N ALA A 152 -13.71 -6.84 -7.02
CA ALA A 152 -13.04 -7.86 -7.81
C ALA A 152 -13.54 -7.86 -9.27
N ASP A 153 -12.65 -8.20 -10.20
CA ASP A 153 -12.99 -8.48 -11.60
C ASP A 153 -13.80 -9.78 -11.75
N ARG A 154 -13.67 -10.70 -10.79
CA ARG A 154 -14.32 -12.01 -10.76
C ARG A 154 -15.02 -12.27 -9.43
N GLY A 155 -16.21 -12.87 -9.53
CA GLY A 155 -17.04 -13.19 -8.38
C GLY A 155 -17.61 -11.94 -7.70
N SER A 156 -18.22 -12.14 -6.53
CA SER A 156 -18.80 -11.06 -5.73
C SER A 156 -17.91 -10.65 -4.54
N TYR A 157 -16.59 -10.81 -4.69
CA TYR A 157 -15.63 -10.46 -3.63
C TYR A 157 -15.32 -8.97 -3.65
N LYS A 158 -15.07 -8.43 -2.46
CA LYS A 158 -14.70 -7.03 -2.26
C LYS A 158 -13.51 -6.94 -1.31
N LEU A 159 -12.44 -6.33 -1.80
CA LEU A 159 -11.26 -5.97 -1.02
C LEU A 159 -11.56 -4.70 -0.22
N LYS A 160 -11.13 -4.67 1.05
CA LYS A 160 -11.24 -3.46 1.86
C LYS A 160 -10.15 -2.48 1.45
N VAL A 161 -10.59 -1.29 1.05
CA VAL A 161 -9.74 -0.15 0.70
C VAL A 161 -9.74 0.83 1.86
N TRP A 162 -8.56 1.34 2.20
CA TRP A 162 -8.36 2.35 3.24
C TRP A 162 -8.26 3.73 2.60
N GLU A 163 -8.80 4.73 3.29
CA GLU A 163 -8.61 6.11 2.89
C GLU A 163 -7.15 6.53 3.15
N VAL A 164 -6.57 7.27 2.22
CA VAL A 164 -5.20 7.79 2.33
C VAL A 164 -5.25 9.32 2.29
N GLN A 165 -4.52 9.97 3.19
CA GLN A 165 -4.50 11.43 3.27
C GLN A 165 -3.07 11.96 3.35
N LEU A 166 -2.66 12.70 2.33
CA LEU A 166 -1.41 13.46 2.38
C LEU A 166 -1.57 14.70 3.25
N ARG A 167 -0.62 14.91 4.16
CA ARG A 167 -0.54 16.05 5.08
C ARG A 167 0.79 16.77 4.90
N ASP A 168 0.74 18.09 4.85
CA ASP A 168 1.96 18.90 4.82
C ASP A 168 2.67 18.78 6.16
N LYS A 169 3.99 18.59 6.10
CA LYS A 169 4.84 18.72 7.29
C LYS A 169 4.72 20.16 7.77
N THR A 170 4.26 20.38 9.00
CA THR A 170 4.16 21.75 9.54
C THR A 170 5.56 22.37 9.48
N PRO A 171 5.80 23.43 8.69
CA PRO A 171 7.13 24.01 8.62
C PRO A 171 7.42 24.71 9.96
N PRO A 172 8.59 24.51 10.58
CA PRO A 172 9.09 25.53 11.48
C PRO A 172 9.27 26.82 10.67
N THR A 173 8.89 27.93 11.28
CA THR A 173 8.90 29.28 10.73
C THR A 173 10.06 29.53 9.75
N ASP A 174 9.70 30.00 8.56
CA ASP A 174 10.52 30.38 7.40
C ASP A 174 10.63 29.36 6.25
N ALA A 175 10.26 29.88 5.08
CA ALA A 175 9.92 29.18 3.86
C ALA A 175 11.06 28.31 3.30
N SER A 176 10.79 27.02 3.12
CA SER A 176 11.44 26.23 2.07
C SER A 176 10.38 25.55 1.19
N LYS A 177 10.54 25.72 -0.12
CA LYS A 177 9.76 25.04 -1.14
C LYS A 177 10.36 23.63 -1.29
N ASN A 178 9.51 22.62 -1.30
CA ASN A 178 9.78 21.17 -1.26
C ASN A 178 9.87 20.56 0.15
N ALA A 179 8.81 20.70 0.93
CA ALA A 179 8.58 19.81 2.06
C ALA A 179 7.97 18.50 1.54
N ASP A 180 8.61 17.38 1.88
CA ASP A 180 8.05 16.05 1.69
C ASP A 180 6.83 15.85 2.60
N GLN A 181 5.77 15.24 2.08
CA GLN A 181 4.47 15.12 2.76
C GLN A 181 4.40 13.85 3.61
N GLU A 182 3.62 13.92 4.67
CA GLU A 182 3.28 12.78 5.54
C GLU A 182 2.00 12.10 5.03
N VAL A 183 1.93 10.78 5.20
CA VAL A 183 0.83 9.92 4.72
C VAL A 183 0.11 9.29 5.91
#